data_AF-A0A093GD08-F1
#
_entry.id   AF-A0A093GD08-F1
#
_cell.length_a   1.000
_cell.length_b   1.000
_cell.length_c   1.000
_cell.angle_alpha   90.00
_cell.angle_beta   90.00
_cell.angle_gamma   90.00
#
_symmetry.space_group_name_H-M   'P 1'
#
loop_
_entity.id
_entity.type
_entity.pdbx_description
1 polymer ?
#
loop_
_entity_poly.entity_id
_entity_poly.type
_entity_poly.pdbx_seq_one_letter_code
_entity_poly.pdbx_strand_id
1 'polypeptide(L)'
;FRKKCCKGYKFVLGQCIPEDYDVCAEAPCEQQCTDNFGRVLCTCYPGYRYDRERHRNREKPYCLDIDECATSNGTLCPQICVNTMGSYRCECHEGYIREEDGKTCTKGDKVGNCFLSAGLPEKPENVAKPGTCCASCKEFHQIKQTVSQLKQKVALLPNNAADLSKQITGEKVLASNAYIPGPPGQPGQQGPPG
;
A
#
# COMPACT_ATOMS: atom_id res chain seq x y z
N PHE A 1 41.82 13.31 24.78
CA PHE A 1 41.70 11.88 25.14
C PHE A 1 40.79 11.17 24.15
N ARG A 2 41.36 10.28 23.32
CA ARG A 2 40.60 9.50 22.34
C ARG A 2 39.82 8.44 23.12
N LYS A 3 38.51 8.63 23.33
CA LYS A 3 37.63 7.68 24.01
C LYS A 3 37.54 6.41 23.14
N LYS A 4 38.46 5.48 23.36
CA LYS A 4 38.44 4.17 22.69
C LYS A 4 37.56 3.24 23.50
N CYS A 5 36.53 2.68 22.85
CA CYS A 5 35.73 1.61 23.41
C CYS A 5 36.48 0.26 23.29
N CYS A 6 36.05 -0.72 24.08
CA CYS A 6 36.54 -2.10 23.98
C CYS A 6 36.17 -2.71 22.61
N LYS A 7 36.85 -3.80 22.22
CA LYS A 7 36.54 -4.54 20.99
C LYS A 7 35.08 -5.01 21.03
N GLY A 8 34.35 -4.81 19.92
CA GLY A 8 32.91 -5.12 19.82
C GLY A 8 31.98 -3.99 20.27
N TYR A 9 32.53 -2.80 20.57
CA TYR A 9 31.76 -1.62 20.95
C TYR A 9 32.14 -0.41 20.08
N LYS A 10 31.14 0.31 19.58
CA LYS A 10 31.28 1.59 18.88
C LYS A 10 31.07 2.76 19.85
N PHE A 11 31.83 3.83 19.65
CA PHE A 11 31.71 5.05 20.46
C PHE A 11 30.66 6.00 19.87
N VAL A 12 29.58 6.26 20.60
CA VAL A 12 28.46 7.11 20.17
C VAL A 12 28.10 8.08 21.30
N LEU A 13 28.15 9.39 21.04
CA LEU A 13 27.75 10.47 21.98
C LEU A 13 28.34 10.42 23.40
N GLY A 14 29.52 9.85 23.62
CA GLY A 14 30.07 9.75 24.97
C GLY A 14 29.95 8.38 25.61
N GLN A 15 29.20 7.46 25.00
CA GLN A 15 28.99 6.10 25.46
C GLN A 15 29.54 5.07 24.48
N CYS A 16 29.85 3.89 25.00
CA CYS A 16 30.23 2.72 24.20
C CYS A 16 29.00 1.82 24.08
N ILE A 17 28.56 1.59 22.84
CA ILE A 17 27.38 0.78 22.51
C ILE A 17 27.87 -0.47 21.76
N PRO A 18 27.32 -1.69 22.01
CA PRO A 18 27.69 -2.87 21.25
C PRO A 18 27.53 -2.66 19.74
N GLU A 19 28.40 -3.27 18.93
CA GLU A 19 28.34 -3.17 17.47
C GLU A 19 27.10 -3.81 16.86
N ASP A 20 26.55 -4.85 17.52
CA ASP A 20 25.35 -5.60 17.16
C ASP A 20 24.06 -5.06 17.81
N TYR A 21 24.16 -3.98 18.58
CA TYR A 21 22.99 -3.39 19.24
C TYR A 21 22.06 -2.71 18.23
N ASP A 22 20.87 -3.27 18.07
CA ASP A 22 19.79 -2.66 17.29
C ASP A 22 19.06 -1.60 18.14
N VAL A 23 19.32 -0.33 17.83
CA VAL A 23 18.71 0.82 18.49
C VAL A 23 17.19 0.93 18.25
N CYS A 24 16.65 0.22 17.25
CA CYS A 24 15.24 0.25 16.86
C CYS A 24 14.43 -0.98 17.32
N ALA A 25 15.06 -1.96 17.97
CA ALA A 25 14.41 -3.23 18.36
C ALA A 25 13.15 -3.05 19.23
N GLU A 26 13.15 -2.06 20.13
CA GLU A 26 12.05 -1.79 21.07
C GLU A 26 11.01 -0.79 20.53
N ALA A 27 10.97 -0.54 19.22
CA ALA A 27 10.06 0.42 18.57
C ALA A 27 9.96 1.80 19.32
N PRO A 28 11.10 2.50 19.52
CA PRO A 28 11.14 3.74 20.29
C PRO A 28 10.40 4.90 19.61
N CYS A 29 10.21 4.82 18.29
CA CYS A 29 9.50 5.81 17.48
C CYS A 29 8.04 5.39 17.26
N GLU A 30 7.15 6.35 16.99
CA GLU A 30 5.77 6.04 16.59
C GLU A 30 5.69 5.46 15.17
N GLN A 31 6.39 6.05 14.21
CA GLN A 31 6.33 5.67 12.80
C GLN A 31 7.65 5.04 12.34
N GLN A 32 8.59 5.84 11.84
CA GLN A 32 9.83 5.30 11.28
C GLN A 32 11.00 5.46 12.27
N CYS A 33 11.77 4.38 12.44
CA CYS A 33 13.01 4.36 13.19
C CYS A 33 14.16 3.99 12.25
N THR A 34 15.25 4.74 12.31
CA THR A 34 16.47 4.44 11.55
C THR A 34 17.70 4.56 12.46
N ASP A 35 18.69 3.69 12.26
CA ASP A 35 19.99 3.81 12.94
C ASP A 35 20.85 4.87 12.25
N ASN A 36 21.17 5.95 12.97
CA ASN A 36 22.10 6.97 12.57
C ASN A 36 23.40 6.89 13.39
N PHE A 37 24.28 5.94 13.05
CA PHE A 37 25.56 5.68 13.71
C PHE A 37 25.44 5.33 15.20
N GLY A 38 24.58 4.38 15.53
CA GLY A 38 24.20 3.97 16.89
C GLY A 38 23.29 4.96 17.60
N ARG A 39 22.55 5.79 16.85
CA ARG A 39 21.53 6.70 17.39
C ARG A 39 20.18 6.38 16.80
N VAL A 40 19.15 6.48 17.62
CA VAL A 40 17.76 6.44 17.16
C VAL A 40 17.47 7.74 16.41
N LEU A 41 17.18 7.64 15.12
CA LEU A 41 16.60 8.71 14.34
C LEU A 41 15.14 8.36 14.03
N CYS A 42 14.22 9.08 14.67
CA CYS A 42 12.78 8.97 14.41
C CYS A 42 12.38 9.92 13.29
N THR A 43 11.71 9.38 12.26
CA THR A 43 11.10 10.17 11.17
C THR A 43 9.62 9.82 11.01
N CYS A 44 8.88 10.69 10.32
CA CYS A 44 7.46 10.49 10.04
C CYS A 44 7.26 10.06 8.58
N TYR A 45 6.16 9.37 8.30
CA TYR A 45 5.70 9.08 6.95
C TYR A 45 5.39 10.37 6.18
N PRO A 46 5.44 10.34 4.84
CA PRO A 46 4.91 11.44 4.02
C PRO A 46 3.47 11.78 4.43
N GLY A 47 3.14 13.08 4.45
CA GLY A 47 1.86 13.57 4.97
C GLY A 47 1.81 13.76 6.48
N TYR A 48 2.90 13.48 7.21
CA TYR A 48 3.00 13.71 8.64
C TYR A 48 4.17 14.64 8.99
N ARG A 49 4.01 15.40 10.06
CA ARG A 49 5.04 16.28 10.63
C ARG A 49 5.35 15.91 12.06
N TYR A 50 6.59 16.15 12.45
CA TYR A 50 7.04 15.87 13.81
C TYR A 50 6.44 16.84 14.83
N ASP A 51 5.90 16.31 15.93
CA ASP A 51 5.45 17.10 17.06
C ASP A 51 6.64 17.58 17.90
N ARG A 52 7.07 18.81 17.62
CA ARG A 52 8.20 19.44 18.30
C ARG A 52 7.91 19.77 19.76
N GLU A 53 6.65 20.06 20.11
CA GLU A 53 6.28 20.47 21.46
C GLU A 53 6.32 19.27 22.41
N ARG A 54 5.72 18.16 22.00
CA ARG A 54 5.79 16.89 22.73
C ARG A 54 7.23 16.42 22.94
N HIS A 55 8.06 16.48 21.90
CA HIS A 55 9.48 16.13 22.02
C HIS A 55 10.24 17.07 22.99
N ARG A 56 9.93 18.37 22.99
CA ARG A 56 10.52 19.33 23.94
C ARG A 56 10.14 18.99 25.39
N ASN A 57 8.94 18.46 25.60
CA ASN A 57 8.45 18.03 26.90
C ASN A 57 8.96 16.65 27.34
N ARG A 58 9.91 16.04 26.61
CA ARG A 58 10.48 14.70 26.87
C ARG A 58 9.45 13.57 26.81
N GLU A 59 8.35 13.78 26.12
CA GLU A 59 7.37 12.75 25.81
C GLU A 59 7.80 11.95 24.57
N LYS A 60 7.14 10.81 24.31
CA LYS A 60 7.45 9.96 23.16
C LYS A 60 7.31 10.75 21.84
N PRO A 61 8.30 10.70 20.93
CA PRO A 61 8.22 11.29 19.59
C PRO A 61 6.90 10.94 18.90
N TYR A 62 6.16 11.96 18.46
CA TYR A 62 4.86 11.79 17.83
C TYR A 62 4.80 12.47 16.46
N CYS A 63 4.07 11.86 15.53
CA CYS A 63 3.89 12.31 14.17
C CYS A 63 2.45 12.78 14.00
N LEU A 64 2.27 14.09 13.87
CA LEU A 64 0.99 14.72 13.60
C LEU A 64 0.71 14.67 12.11
N ASP A 65 -0.53 14.37 11.76
CA ASP A 65 -1.03 14.51 10.40
C ASP A 65 -0.86 15.97 9.91
N ILE A 66 -0.48 16.14 8.65
CA ILE A 66 -0.41 17.45 8.01
C ILE A 66 -1.77 17.70 7.38
N ASP A 67 -2.52 18.65 7.92
CA ASP A 67 -3.75 19.11 7.26
C ASP A 67 -3.39 19.96 6.05
N GLU A 68 -3.26 19.33 4.89
CA GLU A 68 -2.92 20.04 3.66
C GLU A 68 -4.08 20.97 3.24
N CYS A 69 -5.33 20.60 3.52
CA CYS A 69 -6.51 21.43 3.24
C CYS A 69 -6.48 22.78 3.98
N ALA A 70 -6.06 22.77 5.25
CA ALA A 70 -5.87 23.98 6.05
C ALA A 70 -4.63 24.78 5.60
N THR A 71 -3.57 24.10 5.17
CA THR A 71 -2.30 24.73 4.81
C THR A 71 -2.33 25.41 3.44
N SER A 72 -3.09 24.87 2.49
CA SER A 72 -3.08 25.34 1.10
C SER A 72 -4.07 26.46 0.77
N ASN A 73 -4.83 26.96 1.75
CA ASN A 73 -5.88 27.97 1.54
C ASN A 73 -6.83 27.64 0.37
N GLY A 74 -7.22 26.38 0.20
CA GLY A 74 -8.14 25.95 -0.86
C GLY A 74 -7.55 25.79 -2.26
N THR A 75 -6.23 25.87 -2.45
CA THR A 75 -5.60 25.68 -3.78
C THR A 75 -5.35 24.21 -4.19
N LEU A 76 -5.43 23.26 -3.25
CA LEU A 76 -5.16 21.84 -3.52
C LEU A 76 -6.25 21.13 -4.35
N CYS A 77 -7.50 21.54 -4.16
CA CYS A 77 -8.67 20.95 -4.77
C CYS A 77 -9.49 22.04 -5.47
N PRO A 78 -10.10 21.75 -6.63
CA PRO A 78 -10.89 22.74 -7.35
C PRO A 78 -12.22 23.08 -6.65
N GLN A 79 -12.71 22.19 -5.79
CA GLN A 79 -13.99 22.34 -5.09
C GLN A 79 -13.83 22.04 -3.60
N ILE A 80 -14.06 20.79 -3.16
CA ILE A 80 -13.99 20.40 -1.75
C ILE A 80 -12.66 19.70 -1.48
N CYS A 81 -11.96 20.13 -0.44
CA CYS A 81 -10.80 19.43 0.11
C CYS A 81 -11.20 18.69 1.39
N VAL A 82 -10.91 17.39 1.46
CA VAL A 82 -11.13 16.58 2.65
C VAL A 82 -9.80 16.03 3.13
N ASN A 83 -9.39 16.45 4.32
CA ASN A 83 -8.17 15.96 4.96
C ASN A 83 -8.34 14.50 5.39
N THR A 84 -7.29 13.69 5.24
CA THR A 84 -7.26 12.28 5.62
C THR A 84 -5.94 11.95 6.31
N MET A 85 -5.86 10.84 7.03
CA MET A 85 -4.61 10.48 7.72
C MET A 85 -3.47 10.21 6.72
N GLY A 86 -2.48 11.09 6.70
CA GLY A 86 -1.29 11.06 5.84
C GLY A 86 -1.50 11.59 4.43
N SER A 87 -2.65 12.19 4.12
CA SER A 87 -2.96 12.71 2.78
C SER A 87 -4.24 13.55 2.76
N TYR A 88 -4.69 13.94 1.58
CA TYR A 88 -5.99 14.54 1.36
C TYR A 88 -6.66 13.93 0.14
N ARG A 89 -7.97 14.13 0.03
CA ARG A 89 -8.70 13.83 -1.21
C ARG A 89 -9.57 15.01 -1.61
N CYS A 90 -9.72 15.18 -2.91
CA CYS A 90 -10.65 16.14 -3.47
C CYS A 90 -12.00 15.48 -3.71
N GLU A 91 -13.05 16.20 -3.33
CA GLU A 91 -14.45 15.85 -3.58
C GLU A 91 -15.11 16.95 -4.41
N CYS A 92 -16.12 16.56 -5.18
CA CYS A 92 -16.87 17.45 -6.04
C CYS A 92 -18.24 17.76 -5.44
N HIS A 93 -18.76 18.96 -5.70
CA HIS A 93 -20.12 19.35 -5.39
C HIS A 93 -21.12 18.44 -6.10
N GLU A 94 -22.35 18.41 -5.60
CA GLU A 94 -23.43 17.67 -6.22
C GLU A 94 -23.60 18.07 -7.70
N GLY A 95 -23.74 17.07 -8.57
CA GLY A 95 -23.81 17.27 -10.03
C GLY A 95 -22.45 17.43 -10.73
N TYR A 96 -21.33 17.29 -10.02
CA TYR A 96 -19.99 17.24 -10.59
C TYR A 96 -19.35 15.85 -10.39
N ILE A 97 -18.53 15.42 -11.35
CA ILE A 97 -17.86 14.12 -11.35
C ILE A 97 -16.34 14.36 -11.30
N ARG A 98 -15.65 13.57 -10.48
CA ARG A 98 -14.19 13.60 -10.35
C ARG A 98 -13.55 12.85 -11.53
N GLU A 99 -12.62 13.52 -12.20
CA GLU A 99 -11.86 12.98 -13.33
C GLU A 99 -10.81 11.94 -12.89
N GLU A 100 -10.18 11.26 -13.86
CA GLU A 100 -9.15 10.23 -13.63
C GLU A 100 -7.89 10.78 -12.91
N ASP A 101 -7.64 12.09 -13.04
CA ASP A 101 -6.56 12.77 -12.33
C ASP A 101 -6.78 12.86 -10.80
N GLY A 102 -7.96 12.47 -10.31
CA GLY A 102 -8.31 12.44 -8.89
C GLY A 102 -8.51 13.82 -8.27
N LYS A 103 -8.50 14.90 -9.06
CA LYS A 103 -8.63 16.28 -8.57
C LYS A 103 -9.67 17.08 -9.31
N THR A 104 -9.70 17.01 -10.64
CA THR A 104 -10.56 17.83 -11.47
C THR A 104 -12.02 17.41 -11.33
N CYS A 105 -12.91 18.39 -11.22
CA CYS A 105 -14.35 18.20 -11.15
C CYS A 105 -15.00 18.78 -12.40
N THR A 106 -15.58 17.94 -13.24
CA THR A 106 -16.36 18.37 -14.40
C THR A 106 -17.84 18.29 -14.10
N LYS A 107 -18.62 19.19 -14.70
CA LYS A 107 -20.08 19.17 -14.53
C LYS A 107 -20.58 17.87 -15.15
N GLY A 108 -21.11 16.99 -14.31
CA GLY A 108 -21.79 15.81 -14.75
C GLY A 108 -23.15 16.22 -15.32
N ASP A 109 -23.22 16.50 -16.63
CA ASP A 109 -24.50 16.59 -17.34
C ASP A 109 -25.23 15.22 -17.41
N LYS A 110 -24.80 14.25 -16.61
CA LYS A 110 -25.29 12.87 -16.54
C LYS A 110 -25.68 12.52 -15.12
N VAL A 111 -26.79 13.12 -14.67
CA VAL A 111 -27.66 12.43 -13.71
C VAL A 111 -28.14 11.15 -14.42
N GLY A 112 -27.50 10.02 -14.12
CA GLY A 112 -28.11 8.69 -14.18
C GLY A 112 -28.82 8.26 -15.47
N ASN A 113 -28.33 8.58 -16.66
CA ASN A 113 -28.83 8.01 -17.90
C ASN A 113 -27.69 7.41 -18.74
N CYS A 114 -27.56 6.08 -18.65
CA CYS A 114 -26.91 5.28 -19.67
C CYS A 114 -27.61 5.54 -21.02
N PHE A 115 -27.12 6.50 -21.79
CA PHE A 115 -27.56 6.75 -23.16
C PHE A 115 -27.07 5.61 -24.06
N LEU A 116 -27.92 4.61 -24.28
CA LEU A 116 -27.81 3.73 -25.44
C LEU A 116 -28.21 4.56 -26.65
N SER A 117 -27.26 4.81 -27.55
CA SER A 117 -27.53 5.33 -28.88
C SER A 117 -28.36 4.32 -29.67
N ALA A 118 -29.68 4.43 -29.63
CA ALA A 118 -30.57 3.94 -30.66
C ALA A 118 -31.89 4.71 -30.52
N GLY A 119 -32.20 5.55 -31.51
CA GLY A 119 -33.43 6.32 -31.53
C GLY A 119 -34.66 5.41 -31.42
N LEU A 120 -35.56 5.75 -30.51
CA LEU A 120 -36.99 5.42 -30.47
C LEU A 120 -37.65 6.34 -29.42
N PRO A 121 -38.94 6.70 -29.59
CA PRO A 121 -39.56 7.82 -28.90
C PRO A 121 -39.91 7.53 -27.43
N GLU A 122 -39.97 8.64 -26.70
CA GLU A 122 -40.24 8.85 -25.28
C GLU A 122 -41.25 7.90 -24.63
N LYS A 123 -40.84 7.28 -23.50
CA LYS A 123 -41.74 6.94 -22.39
C LYS A 123 -41.06 7.26 -21.05
N PRO A 124 -41.74 7.94 -20.11
CA PRO A 124 -41.12 8.47 -18.90
C PRO A 124 -41.25 7.46 -17.76
N GLU A 125 -40.40 6.43 -17.70
CA GLU A 125 -40.40 5.52 -16.54
C GLU A 125 -39.08 4.73 -16.43
N ASN A 126 -37.96 5.43 -16.33
CA ASN A 126 -36.69 4.79 -15.94
C ASN A 126 -35.93 5.69 -14.98
N VAL A 127 -36.41 5.73 -13.73
CA VAL A 127 -35.63 6.23 -12.59
C VAL A 127 -34.58 5.17 -12.27
N ALA A 128 -33.32 5.43 -12.62
CA ALA A 128 -32.21 4.57 -12.27
C ALA A 128 -32.04 4.52 -10.73
N LYS A 129 -31.96 3.32 -10.17
CA LYS A 129 -31.72 3.12 -8.72
C LYS A 129 -30.23 3.32 -8.36
N PRO A 130 -29.92 3.78 -7.13
CA PRO A 130 -28.55 3.93 -6.66
C PRO A 130 -27.81 2.58 -6.66
N GLY A 131 -26.62 2.51 -7.25
CA GLY A 131 -25.79 1.30 -7.31
C GLY A 131 -25.71 0.59 -8.67
N THR A 132 -26.22 1.18 -9.74
CA THR A 132 -26.12 0.60 -11.09
C THR A 132 -24.92 1.19 -11.86
N CYS A 133 -23.94 0.37 -12.25
CA CYS A 133 -22.79 0.81 -13.07
C CYS A 133 -23.23 1.16 -14.50
N CYS A 134 -22.84 2.34 -14.99
CA CYS A 134 -22.98 2.74 -16.39
C CYS A 134 -21.66 2.51 -17.15
N ALA A 135 -21.46 1.29 -17.64
CA ALA A 135 -20.47 0.99 -18.66
C ALA A 135 -21.20 0.59 -19.95
N SER A 136 -20.77 1.09 -21.10
CA SER A 136 -21.31 0.63 -22.38
C SER A 136 -21.02 -0.87 -22.55
N CYS A 137 -21.91 -1.61 -23.23
CA CYS A 137 -21.66 -3.03 -23.54
C CYS A 137 -20.31 -3.27 -24.23
N LYS A 138 -19.78 -2.25 -24.93
CA LYS A 138 -18.46 -2.31 -25.57
C LYS A 138 -17.33 -2.35 -24.54
N GLU A 139 -17.37 -1.50 -23.52
CA GLU A 139 -16.36 -1.48 -22.45
C GLU A 139 -16.41 -2.76 -21.61
N PHE A 140 -17.60 -3.25 -21.28
CA PHE A 140 -17.73 -4.51 -20.54
C PHE A 140 -17.24 -5.71 -21.37
N HIS A 141 -17.51 -5.73 -22.68
CA HIS A 141 -17.01 -6.77 -23.57
C HIS A 141 -15.48 -6.71 -23.71
N GLN A 142 -14.92 -5.50 -23.79
CA GLN A 142 -13.48 -5.28 -23.85
C GLN A 142 -12.79 -5.71 -22.55
N ILE A 143 -13.32 -5.33 -21.39
CA ILE A 143 -12.83 -5.78 -20.08
C ILE A 143 -12.93 -7.31 -19.99
N LYS A 144 -14.04 -7.92 -20.40
CA LYS A 144 -14.21 -9.39 -20.42
C LYS A 144 -13.19 -10.07 -21.32
N GLN A 145 -12.91 -9.51 -22.49
CA GLN A 145 -11.88 -10.02 -23.41
C GLN A 145 -10.48 -9.89 -22.81
N THR A 146 -10.14 -8.72 -22.24
CA THR A 146 -8.85 -8.48 -21.59
C THR A 146 -8.65 -9.41 -20.39
N VAL A 147 -9.68 -9.60 -19.56
CA VAL A 147 -9.64 -10.55 -18.43
C VAL A 147 -9.49 -11.99 -18.92
N SER A 148 -10.17 -12.38 -20.00
CA SER A 148 -10.01 -13.71 -20.59
C SER A 148 -8.60 -13.93 -21.14
N GLN A 149 -8.02 -12.93 -21.79
CA GLN A 149 -6.64 -12.98 -22.30
C GLN A 149 -5.62 -13.01 -21.17
N LEU A 150 -5.84 -12.23 -20.10
CA LEU A 150 -4.99 -12.25 -18.90
C LEU A 150 -5.09 -13.60 -18.20
N LYS A 151 -6.29 -14.17 -18.04
CA LYS A 151 -6.46 -15.51 -17.46
C LYS A 151 -5.73 -16.58 -18.25
N GLN A 152 -5.76 -16.52 -19.59
CA GLN A 152 -5.00 -17.43 -20.44
C GLN A 152 -3.49 -17.21 -20.30
N LYS A 153 -3.02 -15.96 -20.28
CA LYS A 153 -1.58 -15.66 -20.07
C LYS A 153 -1.10 -16.10 -18.69
N VAL A 154 -1.89 -15.90 -17.64
CA VAL A 154 -1.59 -16.32 -16.27
C VAL A 154 -1.56 -17.84 -16.16
N ALA A 155 -2.47 -18.55 -16.84
CA ALA A 155 -2.46 -20.01 -16.90
C ALA A 155 -1.22 -20.59 -17.62
N LEU A 156 -0.53 -19.77 -18.43
CA LEU A 156 0.71 -20.13 -19.12
C LEU A 156 1.97 -19.70 -18.32
N LEU A 157 1.81 -19.00 -17.20
CA LEU A 157 2.92 -18.67 -16.32
C LEU A 157 3.26 -19.88 -15.42
N PRO A 158 4.55 -20.20 -15.21
CA PRO A 158 4.95 -21.26 -14.30
C PRO A 158 4.55 -20.91 -12.85
N ASN A 159 3.93 -21.85 -12.14
CA ASN A 159 3.35 -21.64 -10.80
C ASN A 159 4.38 -21.69 -9.64
N ASN A 160 5.67 -21.78 -9.96
CA ASN A 160 6.73 -22.02 -8.99
C ASN A 160 8.03 -21.35 -9.47
N ALA A 161 8.75 -20.71 -8.55
CA ALA A 161 9.98 -19.96 -8.85
C ALA A 161 11.10 -20.80 -9.49
N ALA A 162 11.08 -22.13 -9.29
CA ALA A 162 12.02 -23.06 -9.92
C ALA A 162 11.82 -23.21 -11.44
N ASP A 163 10.58 -23.04 -11.94
CA ASP A 163 10.27 -23.18 -13.36
C ASP A 163 10.51 -21.88 -14.14
N LEU A 164 10.44 -20.72 -13.47
CA LEU A 164 10.85 -19.43 -14.05
C LEU A 164 12.36 -19.39 -14.30
N SER A 165 13.16 -20.03 -13.43
CA SER A 165 14.62 -20.13 -13.61
C SER A 165 14.99 -21.03 -14.80
N LYS A 166 14.17 -22.02 -15.17
CA LYS A 166 14.45 -22.98 -16.25
C LYS A 166 14.08 -22.46 -17.64
N GLN A 167 13.07 -21.60 -17.75
CA GLN A 167 12.73 -20.95 -19.03
C GLN A 167 13.77 -19.92 -19.48
N ILE A 168 14.55 -19.36 -18.54
CA ILE A 168 15.65 -18.43 -18.84
C ILE A 168 16.89 -19.18 -19.35
N THR A 169 17.10 -20.45 -18.99
CA THR A 169 18.31 -21.22 -19.33
C THR A 169 18.19 -22.20 -20.50
N GLY A 170 17.00 -22.37 -21.09
CA GLY A 170 16.86 -23.01 -22.41
C GLY A 170 17.17 -24.51 -22.47
N GLU A 171 17.12 -25.27 -21.38
CA GLU A 171 17.33 -26.72 -21.41
C GLU A 171 15.99 -27.49 -21.49
N LYS A 172 15.80 -28.23 -22.60
CA LYS A 172 14.73 -29.22 -22.75
C LYS A 172 14.98 -30.37 -21.78
N VAL A 173 14.02 -30.67 -20.90
CA VAL A 173 14.07 -31.90 -20.10
C VAL A 173 12.83 -32.76 -20.32
N LEU A 174 13.11 -33.98 -20.75
CA LEU A 174 12.21 -35.12 -20.89
C LEU A 174 11.48 -35.40 -19.57
N ALA A 175 10.20 -35.77 -19.68
CA ALA A 175 9.35 -36.11 -18.56
C ALA A 175 9.92 -37.28 -17.73
N SER A 176 9.95 -37.12 -16.41
CA SER A 176 9.94 -38.27 -15.48
C SER A 176 9.24 -37.85 -14.19
N ASN A 177 8.00 -38.34 -14.02
CA ASN A 177 7.28 -38.31 -12.75
C ASN A 177 7.95 -39.27 -11.76
N ALA A 178 8.25 -38.80 -10.55
CA ALA A 178 8.30 -39.65 -9.36
C ALA A 178 7.99 -38.84 -8.10
N TYR A 179 6.95 -39.27 -7.39
CA TYR A 179 6.55 -38.79 -6.07
C TYR A 179 7.50 -39.39 -5.01
N ILE A 180 8.06 -38.57 -4.12
CA ILE A 180 8.81 -39.03 -2.94
C ILE A 180 8.16 -38.42 -1.67
N PRO A 181 7.57 -39.23 -0.77
CA PRO A 181 7.04 -38.73 0.50
C PRO A 181 8.18 -38.47 1.51
N GLY A 182 8.02 -37.41 2.32
CA GLY A 182 9.00 -36.96 3.30
C GLY A 182 9.12 -37.86 4.55
N PRO A 183 10.21 -37.72 5.33
CA PRO A 183 10.51 -38.60 6.46
C PRO A 183 9.61 -38.37 7.69
N PRO A 184 9.38 -39.39 8.54
CA PRO A 184 8.56 -39.28 9.75
C PRO A 184 9.22 -38.42 10.84
N GLY A 185 8.41 -37.60 11.52
CA GLY A 185 8.83 -36.79 12.67
C GLY A 185 9.06 -37.61 13.95
N GLN A 186 9.93 -37.12 14.84
CA GLN A 186 10.31 -37.82 16.08
C GLN A 186 9.21 -37.82 17.16
N PRO A 187 9.11 -38.86 18.00
CA PRO A 187 8.12 -38.92 19.08
C PRO A 187 8.45 -37.95 20.25
N GLY A 188 7.42 -37.28 20.78
CA GLY A 188 7.52 -36.40 21.95
C GLY A 188 7.68 -37.16 23.27
N GLN A 189 8.32 -36.51 24.25
CA GLN A 189 8.62 -37.10 25.57
C GLN A 189 7.37 -37.29 26.45
N GLN A 190 7.35 -38.35 27.25
CA GLN A 190 6.28 -38.67 28.21
C GLN A 190 6.33 -37.77 29.45
N GLY A 191 5.17 -37.29 29.89
CA GLY A 191 5.01 -36.48 31.10
C GLY A 191 5.13 -37.31 32.41
N PRO A 192 5.38 -36.65 33.55
CA PRO A 192 5.69 -37.32 34.80
C PRO A 192 4.47 -38.01 35.44
N PRO A 193 4.67 -39.10 36.22
CA PRO A 193 3.60 -39.89 36.81
C PRO A 193 2.99 -39.22 38.05
N GLY A 194 1.67 -39.38 38.22
CA GLY A 194 0.91 -39.11 39.45
C GLY A 194 0.37 -40.39 40.06
#